data_AF-A0A0G0KAP8-F1
#
_entry.id   AF-A0A0G0KAP8-F1
#
_cell.length_a   1.000
_cell.length_b   1.000
_cell.length_c   1.000
_cell.angle_alpha   90.00
_cell.angle_beta   90.00
_cell.angle_gamma   90.00
#
_symmetry.space_group_name_H-M   'P 1'
#
loop_
_entity.id
_entity.type
_entity.pdbx_description
1 polymer ?
#
loop_
_entity_poly.entity_id
_entity_poly.type
_entity_poly.pdbx_seq_one_letter_code
_entity_poly.pdbx_strand_id
1 'polypeptide(L)'
;MYGVKLIKLTRSKLIKIVCYNNPTSSHNMNKEITSTQIEQGGGKLEITRTLEENEFPVPKSLYLYYPDLEKQNILTAAFRDLPKPLIVRGSHPNDWHGYIDVLPTVSDVTTETALFEAIQLIKTTAGSPELRIHAEDWGQIFTPEVHVLLQEQSKSNVAGSILRHP
;
A
#
# COMPACT_ATOMS: atom_id res chain seq x y z
N MET A 1 37.00 -8.52 9.16
CA MET A 1 37.98 -7.47 8.81
C MET A 1 37.55 -6.85 7.50
N TYR A 2 37.16 -5.58 7.51
CA TYR A 2 36.61 -4.88 6.35
C TYR A 2 37.72 -4.41 5.41
N GLY A 3 37.60 -4.73 4.12
CA GLY A 3 38.40 -4.13 3.06
C GLY A 3 37.50 -3.25 2.19
N VAL A 4 37.55 -1.94 2.39
CA VAL A 4 36.91 -0.97 1.49
C VAL A 4 37.91 -0.65 0.38
N LYS A 5 37.51 -0.80 -0.88
CA LYS A 5 38.28 -0.30 -2.02
C LYS A 5 37.46 0.79 -2.73
N LEU A 6 37.87 2.04 -2.53
CA LEU A 6 37.35 3.20 -3.25
C LEU A 6 37.83 3.17 -4.70
N ILE A 7 36.92 3.28 -5.65
CA ILE A 7 37.25 3.63 -7.04
C ILE A 7 36.47 4.87 -7.42
N LYS A 8 37.20 5.97 -7.61
CA LYS A 8 36.73 7.22 -8.18
C LYS A 8 36.71 7.06 -9.70
N LEU A 9 35.58 7.24 -10.39
CA LEU A 9 35.61 7.42 -11.84
C LEU A 9 34.51 8.36 -12.36
N THR A 10 34.99 9.22 -13.24
CA THR A 10 34.35 10.30 -13.98
C THR A 10 33.50 9.79 -15.13
N ARG A 11 32.60 10.67 -15.59
CA ARG A 11 31.66 10.59 -16.73
C ARG A 11 32.00 9.57 -17.84
N SER A 12 30.94 8.88 -18.28
CA SER A 12 30.80 8.14 -19.54
C SER A 12 31.59 6.84 -19.71
N LYS A 13 30.95 5.70 -19.35
CA LYS A 13 30.66 4.53 -20.21
C LYS A 13 30.45 3.26 -19.36
N LEU A 14 29.49 2.43 -19.77
CA LEU A 14 29.21 1.10 -19.20
C LEU A 14 30.44 0.21 -19.17
N ILE A 15 30.60 -0.57 -18.10
CA ILE A 15 31.39 -1.81 -18.10
C ILE A 15 30.55 -2.93 -17.48
N LYS A 16 30.37 -4.00 -18.25
CA LYS A 16 29.79 -5.28 -17.83
C LYS A 16 30.88 -6.01 -17.04
N ILE A 17 30.62 -6.29 -15.75
CA ILE A 17 31.46 -7.19 -14.95
C ILE A 17 30.61 -8.41 -14.62
N VAL A 18 30.97 -9.54 -15.23
CA VAL A 18 30.50 -10.88 -14.88
C VAL A 18 31.75 -11.70 -14.62
N CYS A 19 31.80 -12.38 -13.47
CA CYS A 19 32.50 -13.65 -13.14
C CYS A 19 32.32 -13.87 -11.62
N TYR A 20 31.32 -14.63 -11.18
CA TYR A 20 31.19 -16.09 -11.00
C TYR A 20 31.87 -16.70 -9.74
N ASN A 21 30.97 -17.04 -8.80
CA ASN A 21 30.85 -18.16 -7.86
C ASN A 21 32.03 -18.65 -7.00
N ASN A 22 31.80 -18.67 -5.67
CA ASN A 22 31.76 -19.94 -4.91
C ASN A 22 30.99 -19.78 -3.56
N PRO A 23 30.57 -20.87 -2.90
CA PRO A 23 29.14 -21.13 -2.66
C PRO A 23 28.82 -21.30 -1.17
N THR A 24 27.89 -20.51 -0.63
CA THR A 24 27.05 -20.88 0.53
C THR A 24 26.09 -19.74 0.78
N SER A 25 24.91 -19.83 0.19
CA SER A 25 23.71 -19.14 0.70
C SER A 25 22.55 -19.66 -0.13
N SER A 26 21.85 -20.64 0.42
CA SER A 26 20.55 -21.09 -0.06
C SER A 26 19.50 -20.02 0.28
N HIS A 27 19.57 -18.86 -0.38
CA HIS A 27 18.53 -17.85 -0.34
C HIS A 27 18.44 -17.17 -1.70
N ASN A 28 17.47 -17.62 -2.49
CA ASN A 28 16.54 -16.75 -3.21
C ASN A 28 15.57 -17.64 -3.96
N MET A 29 14.53 -18.08 -3.25
CA MET A 29 13.27 -18.33 -3.95
C MET A 29 12.74 -16.95 -4.32
N ASN A 30 12.92 -16.58 -5.59
CA ASN A 30 11.97 -15.70 -6.26
C ASN A 30 10.60 -16.32 -6.05
N LYS A 31 9.86 -15.86 -5.04
CA LYS A 31 8.42 -16.07 -5.00
C LYS A 31 7.89 -15.28 -6.19
N GLU A 32 7.51 -15.96 -7.26
CA GLU A 32 6.60 -15.40 -8.24
C GLU A 32 5.38 -14.90 -7.47
N ILE A 33 5.26 -13.58 -7.33
CA ILE A 33 4.05 -12.95 -6.82
C ILE A 33 3.02 -13.16 -7.92
N THR A 34 2.22 -14.22 -7.79
CA THR A 34 1.10 -14.47 -8.71
C THR A 34 0.12 -13.30 -8.59
N SER A 35 -0.44 -12.81 -9.69
CA SER A 35 -1.38 -11.68 -9.73
C SER A 35 -2.49 -11.77 -8.67
N THR A 36 -2.90 -12.99 -8.34
CA THR A 36 -3.91 -13.35 -7.34
C THR A 36 -3.60 -12.89 -5.91
N GLN A 37 -2.34 -12.62 -5.55
CA GLN A 37 -1.98 -12.09 -4.22
C GLN A 37 -2.11 -10.57 -4.13
N ILE A 38 -1.93 -9.86 -5.25
CA ILE A 38 -1.95 -8.38 -5.33
C ILE A 38 -3.39 -7.82 -5.36
N GLU A 39 -4.38 -8.67 -5.56
CA GLU A 39 -5.79 -8.26 -5.69
C GLU A 39 -6.58 -8.38 -4.38
N GLN A 40 -6.03 -9.02 -3.34
CA GLN A 40 -6.77 -9.30 -2.10
C GLN A 40 -7.12 -8.03 -1.33
N GLY A 41 -6.17 -7.12 -1.14
CA GLY A 41 -6.36 -5.88 -0.38
C GLY A 41 -6.76 -4.66 -1.23
N GLY A 42 -6.80 -4.81 -2.56
CA GLY A 42 -6.95 -3.69 -3.50
C GLY A 42 -5.67 -2.91 -3.78
N GLY A 43 -5.67 -2.14 -4.88
CA GLY A 43 -4.49 -1.50 -5.42
C GLY A 43 -3.75 -0.58 -4.44
N LYS A 44 -4.43 0.25 -3.64
CA LYS A 44 -3.74 1.19 -2.73
C LYS A 44 -2.94 0.45 -1.65
N LEU A 45 -3.56 -0.57 -1.08
CA LEU A 45 -2.99 -1.37 0.01
C LEU A 45 -1.84 -2.25 -0.52
N GLU A 46 -2.08 -2.96 -1.62
CA GLU A 46 -1.15 -3.96 -2.15
C GLU A 46 0.05 -3.35 -2.87
N ILE A 47 -0.12 -2.19 -3.55
CA ILE A 47 1.01 -1.43 -4.09
C ILE A 47 1.91 -0.94 -2.95
N THR A 48 1.32 -0.39 -1.89
CA THR A 48 2.10 0.12 -0.75
C THR A 48 2.87 -1.00 -0.07
N ARG A 49 2.23 -2.16 0.13
CA ARG A 49 2.90 -3.36 0.65
C ARG A 49 4.04 -3.82 -0.25
N THR A 50 3.78 -3.93 -1.55
CA THR A 50 4.79 -4.36 -2.52
C THR A 50 6.00 -3.42 -2.50
N LEU A 51 5.78 -2.10 -2.41
CA LEU A 51 6.87 -1.13 -2.30
C LEU A 51 7.69 -1.34 -1.03
N GLU A 52 7.04 -1.53 0.12
CA GLU A 52 7.71 -1.80 1.40
C GLU A 52 8.54 -3.10 1.35
N GLU A 53 7.97 -4.17 0.81
CA GLU A 53 8.64 -5.48 0.64
C GLU A 53 9.86 -5.42 -0.29
N ASN A 54 9.86 -4.46 -1.22
CA ASN A 54 10.98 -4.21 -2.14
C ASN A 54 11.92 -3.09 -1.62
N GLU A 55 11.85 -2.76 -0.33
CA GLU A 55 12.73 -1.79 0.35
C GLU A 55 12.63 -0.35 -0.21
N PHE A 56 11.54 -0.03 -0.92
CA PHE A 56 11.27 1.36 -1.31
C PHE A 56 10.83 2.17 -0.09
N PRO A 57 11.27 3.43 0.04
CA PRO A 57 10.87 4.27 1.15
C PRO A 57 9.38 4.61 1.03
N VAL A 58 8.57 4.06 1.93
CA VAL A 58 7.15 4.41 2.10
C VAL A 58 6.90 4.92 3.52
N PRO A 59 5.93 5.83 3.74
CA PRO A 59 5.53 6.19 5.09
C PRO A 59 5.05 4.96 5.87
N LYS A 60 5.31 4.94 7.19
CA LYS A 60 4.96 3.81 8.05
C LYS A 60 3.47 3.49 7.92
N SER A 61 3.17 2.23 7.63
CA SER A 61 1.83 1.79 7.25
C SER A 61 1.36 0.60 8.08
N LEU A 62 0.05 0.47 8.23
CA LEU A 62 -0.62 -0.75 8.68
C LEU A 62 -1.71 -1.10 7.68
N TYR A 63 -1.75 -2.39 7.34
CA TYR A 63 -2.63 -2.96 6.35
C TYR A 63 -3.78 -3.67 7.05
N LEU A 64 -4.97 -3.07 7.06
CA LEU A 64 -6.15 -3.60 7.75
C LEU A 64 -7.09 -4.23 6.73
N TYR A 65 -7.25 -5.55 6.80
CA TYR A 65 -8.18 -6.26 5.94
C TYR A 65 -9.60 -6.23 6.51
N TYR A 66 -10.58 -6.61 5.68
CA TYR A 66 -12.00 -6.51 6.02
C TYR A 66 -12.34 -7.15 7.39
N PRO A 67 -11.84 -8.36 7.72
CA PRO A 67 -12.10 -8.96 9.03
C PRO A 67 -11.47 -8.21 10.21
N ASP A 68 -10.45 -7.38 9.98
CA ASP A 68 -9.77 -6.63 11.03
C ASP A 68 -10.51 -5.34 11.40
N LEU A 69 -11.35 -4.82 10.50
CA LEU A 69 -12.16 -3.63 10.71
C LEU A 69 -13.27 -3.83 11.77
N GLU A 70 -13.62 -5.09 12.06
CA GLU A 70 -14.59 -5.44 13.12
C GLU A 70 -13.93 -5.61 14.49
N LYS A 71 -12.59 -5.60 14.56
CA LYS A 71 -11.84 -5.92 15.78
C LYS A 71 -11.30 -4.65 16.43
N GLN A 72 -12.05 -4.11 17.39
CA GLN A 72 -11.70 -2.85 18.07
C GLN A 72 -10.28 -2.85 18.66
N ASN A 73 -9.81 -3.99 19.21
CA ASN A 73 -8.47 -4.12 19.74
C ASN A 73 -7.36 -3.94 18.69
N ILE A 74 -7.59 -4.39 17.45
CA ILE A 74 -6.65 -4.18 16.33
C ILE A 74 -6.62 -2.70 15.96
N LEU A 75 -7.78 -2.06 15.87
CA LEU A 75 -7.90 -0.65 15.50
C LEU A 75 -7.22 0.26 16.54
N THR A 76 -7.45 0.02 17.83
CA THR A 76 -6.79 0.76 18.91
C THR A 76 -5.27 0.53 18.91
N ALA A 77 -4.81 -0.71 18.70
CA ALA A 77 -3.37 -0.98 18.59
C ALA A 77 -2.76 -0.26 17.37
N ALA A 78 -3.44 -0.31 16.23
CA ALA A 78 -3.01 0.35 14.99
C ALA A 78 -2.90 1.86 15.17
N PHE A 79 -3.88 2.48 15.82
CA PHE A 79 -3.84 3.90 16.14
C PHE A 79 -2.67 4.25 17.06
N ARG A 80 -2.44 3.46 18.11
CA ARG A 80 -1.36 3.70 19.09
C ARG A 80 0.02 3.66 18.43
N ASP A 81 0.28 2.68 17.58
CA ASP A 81 1.62 2.32 17.11
C ASP A 81 2.12 3.18 15.93
N LEU A 82 1.23 3.92 15.27
CA LEU A 82 1.57 4.82 14.18
C LEU A 82 1.79 6.28 14.66
N PRO A 83 2.73 7.02 14.06
CA PRO A 83 2.88 8.46 14.28
C PRO A 83 1.68 9.25 13.73
N LYS A 84 1.21 10.25 14.49
CA LYS A 84 0.07 11.11 14.11
C LYS A 84 0.60 12.40 13.45
N PRO A 85 -0.16 13.07 12.57
CA PRO A 85 -1.48 12.67 12.08
C PRO A 85 -1.43 11.43 11.17
N LEU A 86 -2.54 10.69 11.15
CA LEU A 86 -2.72 9.54 10.27
C LEU A 86 -3.56 9.93 9.05
N ILE A 87 -3.32 9.22 7.95
CA ILE A 87 -4.20 9.19 6.78
C ILE A 87 -4.84 7.79 6.69
N VAL A 88 -6.16 7.77 6.51
CA VAL A 88 -6.99 6.56 6.43
C VAL A 88 -7.50 6.44 5.00
N ARG A 89 -7.06 5.41 4.28
CA ARG A 89 -7.32 5.26 2.85
C ARG A 89 -8.13 4.00 2.59
N GLY A 90 -9.34 4.15 2.05
CA GLY A 90 -10.15 3.01 1.60
C GLY A 90 -9.54 2.35 0.37
N SER A 91 -9.48 1.02 0.39
CA SER A 91 -8.96 0.18 -0.68
C SER A 91 -9.94 -0.95 -0.95
N HIS A 92 -10.39 -1.09 -2.19
CA HIS A 92 -11.33 -2.12 -2.60
C HIS A 92 -10.61 -3.19 -3.44
N PRO A 93 -10.94 -4.49 -3.34
CA PRO A 93 -10.33 -5.53 -4.17
C PRO A 93 -10.32 -5.18 -5.67
N ASN A 94 -11.40 -4.57 -6.14
CA ASN A 94 -11.53 -4.17 -7.54
C ASN A 94 -10.66 -2.96 -7.96
N ASP A 95 -10.01 -2.23 -7.05
CA ASP A 95 -9.16 -1.04 -7.34
C ASP A 95 -8.16 -1.29 -8.47
N TRP A 96 -7.73 -2.54 -8.65
CA TRP A 96 -6.77 -2.94 -9.69
C TRP A 96 -7.32 -2.89 -11.12
N HIS A 97 -8.64 -3.05 -11.30
CA HIS A 97 -9.27 -3.28 -12.60
C HIS A 97 -10.05 -2.07 -13.13
N GLY A 98 -9.73 -0.86 -12.67
CA GLY A 98 -10.37 0.39 -13.09
C GLY A 98 -11.22 1.08 -12.03
N TYR A 99 -11.30 0.50 -10.83
CA TYR A 99 -12.02 1.00 -9.67
C TYR A 99 -11.21 2.08 -8.91
N ILE A 100 -10.74 3.09 -9.64
CA ILE A 100 -9.81 4.09 -9.12
C ILE A 100 -10.59 5.19 -8.37
N ASP A 101 -10.13 5.53 -7.16
CA ASP A 101 -10.59 6.69 -6.36
C ASP A 101 -12.08 6.73 -5.96
N VAL A 102 -12.73 5.57 -5.88
CA VAL A 102 -14.14 5.49 -5.48
C VAL A 102 -14.39 5.47 -3.97
N LEU A 103 -13.39 5.08 -3.18
CA LEU A 103 -13.46 5.07 -1.73
C LEU A 103 -12.78 6.30 -1.13
N PRO A 104 -13.31 6.85 -0.03
CA PRO A 104 -12.79 8.08 0.55
C PRO A 104 -11.38 7.87 1.15
N THR A 105 -10.62 8.96 1.14
CA THR A 105 -9.38 9.11 1.90
C THR A 105 -9.59 10.21 2.93
N VAL A 106 -9.38 9.89 4.20
CA VAL A 106 -9.53 10.83 5.33
C VAL A 106 -8.15 11.19 5.86
N SER A 107 -7.79 12.48 5.81
CA SER A 107 -6.53 13.00 6.34
C SER A 107 -6.71 13.57 7.76
N ASP A 108 -5.58 13.89 8.39
CA ASP A 108 -5.48 14.62 9.66
C ASP A 108 -6.14 13.91 10.84
N VAL A 109 -6.14 12.57 10.82
CA VAL A 109 -6.69 11.75 11.90
C VAL A 109 -5.72 11.75 13.09
N THR A 110 -6.12 12.46 14.15
CA THR A 110 -5.29 12.70 15.34
C THR A 110 -5.87 12.09 16.62
N THR A 111 -7.08 11.53 16.57
CA THR A 111 -7.76 10.89 17.71
C THR A 111 -8.31 9.52 17.32
N GLU A 112 -8.50 8.63 18.30
CA GLU A 112 -9.14 7.33 18.06
C GLU A 112 -10.57 7.49 17.53
N THR A 113 -11.34 8.43 18.08
CA THR A 113 -12.70 8.73 17.59
C THR A 113 -12.69 9.07 16.10
N ALA A 114 -11.78 9.94 15.66
CA ALA A 114 -11.66 10.30 14.24
C ALA A 114 -11.24 9.10 13.37
N LEU A 115 -10.44 8.17 13.90
CA LEU A 115 -10.12 6.92 13.19
C LEU A 115 -11.38 6.08 12.99
N PHE A 116 -12.18 5.87 14.04
CA PHE A 116 -13.41 5.08 13.94
C PHE A 116 -14.43 5.74 12.99
N GLU A 117 -14.58 7.06 13.05
CA GLU A 117 -15.43 7.82 12.14
C GLU A 117 -14.96 7.67 10.68
N ALA A 118 -13.65 7.75 10.43
CA ALA A 118 -13.08 7.56 9.10
C ALA A 118 -13.32 6.15 8.56
N ILE A 119 -13.12 5.11 9.38
CA ILE A 119 -13.38 3.72 8.98
C ILE A 119 -14.88 3.52 8.71
N GLN A 120 -15.75 4.08 9.55
CA GLN A 120 -17.19 3.97 9.36
C GLN A 120 -17.65 4.66 8.07
N LEU A 121 -17.10 5.84 7.76
CA LEU A 121 -17.34 6.52 6.49
C LEU A 121 -16.97 5.63 5.30
N ILE A 122 -15.76 5.04 5.32
CA ILE A 122 -15.29 4.12 4.28
C ILE A 122 -16.24 2.92 4.14
N LYS A 123 -16.65 2.28 5.24
CA LYS A 123 -17.60 1.15 5.23
C LYS A 123 -18.96 1.54 4.64
N THR A 124 -19.48 2.71 5.01
CA THR A 124 -20.74 3.21 4.48
C THR A 124 -20.65 3.50 2.97
N THR A 125 -19.55 4.10 2.49
CA THR A 125 -19.33 4.31 1.06
C THR A 125 -19.16 2.98 0.31
N ALA A 126 -18.48 2.00 0.89
CA ALA A 126 -18.32 0.65 0.33
C ALA A 126 -19.67 -0.04 0.07
N GLY A 127 -20.64 0.16 0.95
CA GLY A 127 -21.99 -0.38 0.82
C GLY A 127 -22.95 0.46 -0.03
N SER A 128 -22.49 1.57 -0.63
CA SER A 128 -23.36 2.51 -1.32
C SER A 128 -23.86 1.97 -2.68
N PRO A 129 -25.09 2.32 -3.11
CA PRO A 129 -25.60 1.96 -4.43
C PRO A 129 -24.71 2.46 -5.58
N GLU A 130 -24.10 3.63 -5.41
CA GLU A 130 -23.20 4.25 -6.39
C GLU A 130 -21.99 3.36 -6.68
N LEU A 131 -21.44 2.73 -5.65
CA LEU A 131 -20.32 1.82 -5.81
C LEU A 131 -20.73 0.56 -6.59
N ARG A 132 -21.92 0.03 -6.32
CA ARG A 132 -22.45 -1.11 -7.09
C ARG A 132 -22.60 -0.77 -8.57
N ILE A 133 -23.17 0.38 -8.90
CA ILE A 133 -23.31 0.84 -10.28
C ILE A 133 -21.93 0.94 -10.94
N HIS A 134 -20.94 1.48 -10.23
CA HIS A 134 -19.58 1.57 -10.76
C HIS A 134 -18.96 0.18 -11.05
N ALA A 135 -19.21 -0.84 -10.23
CA ALA A 135 -18.78 -2.21 -10.54
C ALA A 135 -19.43 -2.76 -11.79
N GLU A 136 -20.73 -2.52 -11.95
CA GLU A 136 -21.49 -2.94 -13.12
C GLU A 136 -20.98 -2.27 -14.41
N ASP A 137 -20.70 -0.96 -14.37
CA ASP A 137 -20.16 -0.18 -15.50
C ASP A 137 -18.81 -0.73 -15.99
N TRP A 138 -18.01 -1.30 -15.09
CA TRP A 138 -16.71 -1.91 -15.39
C TRP A 138 -16.78 -3.43 -15.60
N GLY A 139 -17.98 -4.02 -15.60
CA GLY A 139 -18.17 -5.46 -15.80
C GLY A 139 -17.59 -6.32 -14.68
N GLN A 140 -17.52 -5.79 -13.46
CA GLN A 140 -16.94 -6.44 -12.28
C GLN A 140 -18.01 -6.97 -11.33
N ILE A 141 -17.64 -7.96 -10.51
CA ILE A 141 -18.48 -8.44 -9.43
C ILE A 141 -18.43 -7.42 -8.29
N PHE A 142 -19.59 -6.90 -7.90
CA PHE A 142 -19.72 -6.03 -6.73
C PHE A 142 -19.55 -6.85 -5.44
N THR A 143 -18.72 -6.34 -4.53
CA THR A 143 -18.65 -6.77 -3.14
C THR A 143 -18.69 -5.53 -2.24
N PRO A 144 -19.37 -5.56 -1.09
CA PRO A 144 -19.28 -4.46 -0.12
C PRO A 144 -18.01 -4.54 0.74
N GLU A 145 -17.15 -5.54 0.53
CA GLU A 145 -15.93 -5.74 1.30
C GLU A 145 -14.92 -4.62 1.01
N VAL A 146 -14.35 -4.08 2.09
CA VAL A 146 -13.38 -2.99 2.01
C VAL A 146 -12.22 -3.21 2.95
N HIS A 147 -11.05 -2.73 2.52
CA HIS A 147 -9.82 -2.72 3.27
C HIS A 147 -9.39 -1.29 3.55
N VAL A 148 -8.54 -1.13 4.56
CA VAL A 148 -8.04 0.18 4.96
C VAL A 148 -6.52 0.13 5.03
N LEU A 149 -5.89 1.05 4.31
CA LEU A 149 -4.50 1.40 4.53
C LEU A 149 -4.46 2.56 5.54
N LEU A 150 -3.93 2.28 6.73
CA LEU A 150 -3.68 3.28 7.76
C LEU A 150 -2.21 3.67 7.70
N GLN A 151 -1.90 4.94 7.49
CA GLN A 151 -0.54 5.37 7.20
C GLN A 151 -0.19 6.66 7.95
N GLU A 152 1.08 6.82 8.31
CA GLU A 152 1.60 8.12 8.75
C GLU A 152 1.40 9.16 7.65
N GLN A 153 0.78 10.28 8.00
CA GLN A 153 0.63 11.37 7.05
C GLN A 153 1.91 12.19 6.95
N SER A 154 2.44 12.29 5.72
CA SER A 154 3.58 13.15 5.43
C SER A 154 3.28 14.61 5.74
N LYS A 155 4.24 15.31 6.37
CA LYS A 155 4.20 16.76 6.61
C LYS A 155 4.56 17.59 5.37
N SER A 156 4.70 16.95 4.20
CA SER A 156 5.03 17.65 2.97
C SER A 156 3.90 18.58 2.55
N ASN A 157 4.23 19.85 2.34
CA ASN A 157 3.31 20.82 1.72
C ASN A 157 3.18 20.61 0.19
N VAL A 158 3.95 19.67 -0.37
CA VAL A 158 3.96 19.35 -1.79
C VAL A 158 3.44 17.93 -1.97
N ALA A 159 2.39 17.81 -2.78
CA ALA A 159 1.89 16.54 -3.30
C ALA A 159 2.16 16.49 -4.81
N GLY A 160 2.40 15.29 -5.35
CA GLY A 160 2.63 15.09 -6.77
C GLY A 160 2.23 13.70 -7.20
N SER A 161 1.77 13.58 -8.44
CA SER A 161 1.46 12.30 -9.08
C SER A 161 2.54 12.02 -10.12
N ILE A 162 3.12 10.82 -10.09
CA ILE A 162 4.01 10.36 -11.17
C ILE A 162 3.14 9.59 -12.15
N LEU A 163 3.03 10.10 -13.38
CA LEU A 163 2.42 9.35 -14.48
C LEU A 163 3.31 8.15 -14.79
N ARG A 164 2.74 6.94 -14.68
CA ARG A 164 3.41 5.74 -15.17
C ARG A 164 3.45 5.84 -16.69
N HIS A 165 4.64 5.69 -17.27
CA HIS A 165 4.73 5.43 -18.70
C HIS A 165 4.16 4.02 -18.96
N PRO A 166 3.36 3.80 -20.03
CA PRO A 166 2.91 2.47 -20.42
C PRO A 166 4.09 1.51 -20.63
#